data_AF-A0A366WCC4-F1
#
_entry.id   AF-A0A366WCC4-F1
#
_cell.length_a   1.000
_cell.length_b   1.000
_cell.length_c   1.000
_cell.angle_alpha   90.00
_cell.angle_beta   90.00
_cell.angle_gamma   90.00
#
_symmetry.space_group_name_H-M   'P 1'
#
loop_
_entity.id
_entity.type
_entity.pdbx_description
1 polymer ?
#
loop_
_entity_poly.entity_id
_entity_poly.type
_entity_poly.pdbx_seq_one_letter_code
_entity_poly.pdbx_strand_id
1 'polypeptide(L)'
;AEAQGKDVGIIATDAGWNLYVCGNGGMKPQHASLLAADLDKETLVKYIDRFMMFYIRTADKLTRTSVWLQNLEGGIDYLKEVIADNKLGLNDQLEQEMVEAINSFQCEWTTALSDQQQLSRFAHFINSDAQDDNVIFTPERGQKRPAFFDEKAPVYQISLEEMK
;
A
#
# COMPACT_ATOMS: atom_id res chain seq x y z
N ALA A 1 -4.83 -17.53 -11.07
CA ALA A 1 -5.65 -17.41 -9.83
C ALA A 1 -5.44 -16.06 -9.15
N GLU A 2 -4.22 -15.70 -8.73
CA GLU A 2 -3.99 -14.44 -7.97
C GLU A 2 -4.00 -13.17 -8.84
N ALA A 3 -3.32 -13.16 -9.99
CA ALA A 3 -3.22 -11.97 -10.85
C ALA A 3 -4.60 -11.49 -11.34
N GLN A 4 -5.54 -12.40 -11.55
CA GLN A 4 -6.91 -12.10 -11.97
C GLN A 4 -7.81 -11.60 -10.83
N GLY A 5 -7.33 -11.51 -9.58
CA GLY A 5 -8.09 -10.92 -8.47
C GLY A 5 -7.60 -9.53 -8.05
N LYS A 6 -6.53 -9.02 -8.68
CA LYS A 6 -5.88 -7.75 -8.33
C LYS A 6 -6.51 -6.58 -9.07
N ASP A 7 -6.38 -5.38 -8.50
CA ASP A 7 -6.71 -4.13 -9.19
C ASP A 7 -5.89 -3.97 -10.48
N VAL A 8 -4.60 -4.36 -10.43
CA VAL A 8 -3.70 -4.49 -11.59
C VAL A 8 -3.04 -5.86 -11.53
N GLY A 9 -3.36 -6.68 -12.53
CA GLY A 9 -2.85 -8.05 -12.69
C GLY A 9 -1.96 -8.15 -13.92
N ILE A 10 -0.75 -8.67 -13.74
CA ILE A 10 0.21 -8.85 -14.84
C ILE A 10 0.55 -10.34 -14.94
N ILE A 11 0.47 -10.89 -16.14
CA ILE A 11 0.83 -12.28 -16.43
C ILE A 11 1.85 -12.29 -17.56
N ALA A 12 3.02 -12.88 -17.32
CA ALA A 12 4.02 -13.11 -18.35
C ALA A 12 3.57 -14.26 -19.28
N THR A 13 3.75 -14.06 -20.58
CA THR A 13 3.53 -15.07 -21.62
C THR A 13 4.82 -15.27 -22.42
N ASP A 14 4.81 -16.21 -23.36
CA ASP A 14 5.87 -16.38 -24.36
C ASP A 14 5.95 -15.21 -25.36
N ALA A 15 4.82 -14.56 -25.62
CA ALA A 15 4.71 -13.41 -26.52
C ALA A 15 4.92 -12.04 -25.85
N GLY A 16 4.90 -11.96 -24.51
CA GLY A 16 5.11 -10.70 -23.79
C GLY A 16 4.39 -10.67 -22.44
N TRP A 17 3.58 -9.64 -22.22
CA TRP A 17 2.85 -9.41 -20.98
C TRP A 17 1.36 -9.16 -21.22
N ASN A 18 0.52 -9.88 -20.48
CA ASN A 18 -0.92 -9.63 -20.44
C ASN A 18 -1.27 -8.79 -19.22
N LEU A 19 -1.93 -7.66 -19.47
CA LEU A 19 -2.37 -6.70 -18.47
C LEU A 19 -3.87 -6.85 -18.22
N TYR A 20 -4.22 -7.16 -16.98
CA TYR A 20 -5.57 -7.26 -16.45
C TYR A 20 -5.81 -6.15 -15.44
N VAL A 21 -7.03 -5.61 -15.38
CA VAL A 21 -7.40 -4.51 -14.48
C VAL A 21 -8.74 -4.75 -13.80
N CYS A 22 -8.96 -4.06 -12.67
CA CYS A 22 -10.23 -3.96 -11.98
C CYS A 22 -10.75 -5.28 -11.36
N GLY A 23 -9.85 -6.15 -10.90
CA GLY A 23 -10.20 -7.30 -10.07
C GLY A 23 -10.61 -6.91 -8.65
N ASN A 24 -11.30 -7.79 -7.94
CA ASN A 24 -11.69 -7.56 -6.55
C ASN A 24 -11.64 -8.84 -5.72
N GLY A 25 -10.85 -8.81 -4.64
CA GLY A 25 -10.79 -9.89 -3.63
C GLY A 25 -11.71 -9.67 -2.41
N GLY A 26 -12.57 -8.65 -2.42
CA GLY A 26 -13.42 -8.29 -1.28
C GLY A 26 -14.72 -9.09 -1.17
N MET A 27 -15.72 -8.51 -0.47
CA MET A 27 -17.02 -9.17 -0.21
C MET A 27 -17.76 -9.63 -1.48
N LYS A 28 -17.55 -8.93 -2.60
CA LYS A 28 -18.09 -9.30 -3.93
C LYS A 28 -16.91 -9.64 -4.84
N PRO A 29 -16.41 -10.89 -4.82
CA PRO A 29 -15.25 -11.25 -5.61
C PRO A 29 -15.51 -11.05 -7.10
N GLN A 30 -14.54 -10.48 -7.81
CA GLN A 30 -14.63 -10.22 -9.24
C GLN A 30 -13.28 -10.49 -9.91
N HIS A 31 -13.33 -11.13 -11.07
CA HIS A 31 -12.16 -11.29 -11.91
C HIS A 31 -11.81 -10.00 -12.63
N ALA A 32 -10.52 -9.69 -12.68
CA ALA A 32 -9.96 -8.61 -13.45
C ALA A 32 -10.21 -8.84 -14.95
N SER A 33 -10.51 -7.77 -15.67
CA SER A 33 -10.75 -7.77 -17.11
C SER A 33 -9.45 -7.57 -17.87
N LEU A 34 -9.27 -8.30 -18.97
CA LEU A 34 -8.11 -8.12 -19.85
C LEU A 34 -8.17 -6.75 -20.52
N LEU A 35 -7.16 -5.90 -20.27
CA LEU A 35 -7.00 -4.61 -20.91
C LEU A 35 -6.21 -4.75 -22.21
N ALA A 36 -5.05 -5.41 -22.17
CA ALA A 36 -4.24 -5.68 -23.35
C ALA A 36 -3.38 -6.93 -23.16
N ALA A 37 -3.02 -7.57 -24.26
CA ALA A 37 -2.22 -8.79 -24.31
C ALA A 37 -0.94 -8.57 -25.11
N ASP A 38 0.04 -9.45 -24.89
CA ASP A 38 1.29 -9.53 -25.65
C ASP A 38 2.07 -8.21 -25.73
N LEU A 39 2.01 -7.44 -24.63
CA LEU A 39 2.72 -6.17 -24.52
C LEU A 39 4.22 -6.39 -24.31
N ASP A 40 5.03 -5.49 -24.86
CA ASP A 40 6.40 -5.31 -24.39
C ASP A 40 6.40 -4.58 -23.03
N LYS A 41 7.55 -4.61 -22.34
CA LYS A 41 7.68 -4.03 -20.99
C LYS A 41 7.45 -2.52 -20.97
N GLU A 42 7.91 -1.78 -21.98
CA GLU A 42 7.78 -0.33 -22.01
C GLU A 42 6.31 0.06 -22.18
N THR A 43 5.62 -0.58 -23.13
CA THR A 43 4.18 -0.36 -23.36
C THR A 43 3.35 -0.78 -22.14
N LEU A 44 3.70 -1.89 -21.48
CA LEU A 44 3.06 -2.32 -20.24
C LEU A 44 3.10 -1.23 -19.16
N VAL A 45 4.27 -0.64 -18.91
CA VAL A 45 4.43 0.40 -17.89
C VAL A 45 3.60 1.64 -18.26
N LYS A 46 3.65 2.10 -19.51
CA LYS A 46 2.82 3.23 -19.97
C LYS A 46 1.32 2.97 -19.78
N TYR A 47 0.85 1.76 -20.08
CA TYR A 47 -0.57 1.42 -19.92
C TYR A 47 -0.99 1.40 -18.46
N ILE A 48 -0.12 0.94 -17.55
CA ILE A 48 -0.36 1.01 -16.11
C ILE A 48 -0.44 2.47 -15.66
N ASP A 49 0.48 3.33 -16.09
CA ASP A 49 0.51 4.74 -15.71
C ASP A 49 -0.76 5.47 -16.15
N ARG A 50 -1.12 5.30 -17.43
CA ARG A 50 -2.35 5.86 -18.00
C ARG A 50 -3.59 5.35 -17.26
N PHE A 51 -3.68 4.05 -16.99
CA PHE A 51 -4.81 3.46 -16.26
C PHE A 51 -4.94 4.07 -14.87
N MET A 52 -3.83 4.13 -14.11
CA MET A 52 -3.82 4.65 -12.75
C MET A 52 -4.24 6.13 -12.72
N MET A 53 -3.69 6.96 -13.61
CA MET A 53 -4.04 8.39 -13.65
C MET A 53 -5.46 8.63 -14.15
N PHE A 54 -5.93 7.86 -15.13
CA PHE A 54 -7.31 7.95 -15.59
C PHE A 54 -8.30 7.54 -14.50
N TYR A 55 -8.01 6.47 -13.76
CA TYR A 55 -8.77 6.05 -12.59
C TYR A 55 -8.80 7.15 -11.51
N ILE A 56 -7.66 7.70 -11.13
CA ILE A 56 -7.55 8.78 -10.12
C ILE A 56 -8.39 10.00 -10.53
N ARG A 57 -8.39 10.37 -11.81
CA ARG A 57 -9.12 11.53 -12.33
C ARG A 57 -10.63 11.34 -12.39
N THR A 58 -11.09 10.12 -12.65
CA THR A 58 -12.50 9.88 -13.02
C THR A 58 -13.30 9.12 -11.98
N ALA A 59 -12.63 8.44 -11.04
CA ALA A 59 -13.33 7.70 -9.98
C ALA A 59 -13.78 8.63 -8.85
N ASP A 60 -14.98 8.36 -8.33
CA ASP A 60 -15.45 8.98 -7.10
C ASP A 60 -14.58 8.55 -5.90
N LYS A 61 -14.51 9.41 -4.89
CA LYS A 61 -13.76 9.15 -3.65
C LYS A 61 -14.20 7.83 -3.01
N LEU A 62 -13.21 7.06 -2.51
CA LEU A 62 -13.42 5.78 -1.83
C LEU A 62 -14.10 4.68 -2.68
N THR A 63 -14.10 4.84 -4.00
CA THR A 63 -14.57 3.81 -4.92
C THR A 63 -13.46 2.77 -5.15
N ARG A 64 -13.82 1.50 -5.39
CA ARG A 64 -12.87 0.48 -5.85
C ARG A 64 -12.83 0.44 -7.36
N THR A 65 -11.68 0.12 -7.94
CA THR A 65 -11.48 0.00 -9.40
C THR A 65 -12.53 -0.87 -10.08
N SER A 66 -12.92 -1.98 -9.46
CA SER A 66 -13.96 -2.89 -9.96
C SER A 66 -15.35 -2.24 -10.05
N VAL A 67 -15.72 -1.43 -9.05
CA VAL A 67 -17.01 -0.70 -9.02
C VAL A 67 -16.97 0.48 -9.98
N TRP A 68 -15.85 1.18 -10.05
CA TRP A 68 -15.63 2.25 -11.01
C TRP A 68 -15.79 1.75 -12.45
N LEU A 69 -15.19 0.61 -12.80
CA LEU A 69 -15.31 0.03 -14.14
C LEU A 69 -16.75 -0.38 -14.48
N GLN A 70 -17.52 -0.87 -13.50
CA GLN A 70 -18.94 -1.21 -13.71
C GLN A 70 -19.81 0.02 -14.01
N ASN A 71 -19.45 1.17 -13.43
CA ASN A 71 -20.16 2.43 -13.63
C ASN A 71 -19.67 3.20 -14.85
N LEU A 72 -18.52 2.83 -15.41
CA LEU A 72 -17.97 3.46 -16.61
C LEU A 72 -18.79 3.05 -17.83
N GLU A 73 -19.38 4.02 -18.52
CA GLU A 73 -20.14 3.77 -19.74
C GLU A 73 -19.24 3.14 -20.81
N GLY A 74 -19.67 2.00 -21.38
CA GLY A 74 -18.86 1.19 -22.30
C GLY A 74 -17.82 0.28 -21.62
N GLY A 75 -17.68 0.36 -20.29
CA GLY A 75 -16.92 -0.58 -19.48
C GLY A 75 -15.47 -0.77 -19.93
N ILE A 76 -15.04 -2.04 -20.03
CA ILE A 76 -13.66 -2.37 -20.39
C ILE A 76 -13.31 -1.97 -21.82
N ASP A 77 -14.25 -2.02 -22.76
CA ASP A 77 -13.96 -1.71 -24.15
C ASP A 77 -13.72 -0.21 -24.33
N TYR A 78 -14.53 0.63 -23.68
CA TYR A 78 -14.25 2.06 -23.64
C TYR A 78 -12.90 2.35 -22.96
N LEU A 79 -12.59 1.67 -21.85
CA LEU A 79 -11.31 1.85 -21.18
C LEU A 79 -10.12 1.49 -22.10
N LYS A 80 -10.24 0.42 -22.91
CA LYS A 80 -9.22 0.07 -23.90
C LYS A 80 -9.02 1.18 -24.93
N GLU A 81 -10.10 1.71 -25.49
CA GLU A 81 -10.02 2.80 -26.47
C GLU A 81 -9.35 4.05 -25.88
N VAL A 82 -9.64 4.38 -24.61
CA VAL A 82 -9.00 5.52 -23.94
C VAL A 82 -7.50 5.27 -23.76
N ILE A 83 -7.11 4.11 -23.20
CA ILE A 83 -5.73 3.84 -22.78
C ILE A 83 -4.82 3.45 -23.96
N ALA A 84 -5.29 2.55 -24.83
CA ALA A 84 -4.52 2.01 -25.94
C ALA A 84 -4.64 2.90 -27.19
N ASP A 85 -5.86 3.27 -27.57
CA ASP A 85 -6.12 3.98 -28.83
C ASP A 85 -6.09 5.52 -28.67
N ASN A 86 -5.81 6.01 -27.46
CA ASN A 86 -5.77 7.44 -27.13
C ASN A 86 -7.05 8.18 -27.55
N LYS A 87 -8.22 7.54 -27.41
CA LYS A 87 -9.52 8.08 -27.89
C LYS A 87 -9.81 9.51 -27.43
N LEU A 88 -9.32 9.90 -26.25
CA LEU A 88 -9.53 11.23 -25.66
C LEU A 88 -8.36 12.20 -25.90
N GLY A 89 -7.25 11.75 -26.48
CA GLY A 89 -6.05 12.58 -26.66
C GLY A 89 -5.32 12.93 -25.35
N LEU A 90 -5.49 12.16 -24.29
CA LEU A 90 -5.00 12.46 -22.94
C LEU A 90 -3.73 11.70 -22.54
N ASN A 91 -3.28 10.71 -23.33
CA ASN A 91 -2.24 9.78 -22.89
C ASN A 91 -0.94 10.47 -22.44
N ASP A 92 -0.43 11.42 -23.22
CA ASP A 92 0.80 12.15 -22.88
C ASP A 92 0.66 12.94 -21.57
N GLN A 93 -0.52 13.54 -21.35
CA GLN A 93 -0.81 14.25 -20.11
C GLN A 93 -0.85 13.31 -18.91
N LEU A 94 -1.50 12.14 -19.06
CA LEU A 94 -1.59 11.14 -18.00
C LEU A 94 -0.20 10.59 -17.64
N GLU A 95 0.65 10.34 -18.64
CA GLU A 95 2.04 9.92 -18.41
C GLU A 95 2.86 10.99 -17.68
N GLN A 96 2.72 12.26 -18.08
CA GLN A 96 3.39 13.37 -17.40
C GLN A 96 2.95 13.50 -15.94
N GLU A 97 1.65 13.39 -15.65
CA GLU A 97 1.11 13.46 -14.30
C GLU A 97 1.63 12.32 -13.41
N MET A 98 1.80 11.12 -13.97
CA MET A 98 2.44 10.02 -13.25
C MET A 98 3.90 10.34 -12.93
N VAL A 99 4.65 10.89 -13.88
CA VAL A 99 6.04 11.30 -13.65
C VAL A 99 6.12 12.37 -12.55
N GLU A 100 5.22 13.35 -12.55
CA GLU A 100 5.13 14.37 -11.51
C GLU A 100 4.77 13.77 -10.13
N ALA A 101 3.83 12.84 -10.08
CA ALA A 101 3.46 12.12 -8.86
C ALA A 101 4.63 11.28 -8.29
N ILE A 102 5.39 10.61 -9.15
CA ILE A 102 6.58 9.86 -8.75
C ILE A 102 7.67 10.82 -8.24
N ASN A 103 7.92 11.92 -8.94
CA ASN A 103 8.97 12.89 -8.58
C ASN A 103 8.64 13.65 -7.29
N SER A 104 7.36 13.82 -6.98
CA SER A 104 6.88 14.45 -5.74
C SER A 104 6.75 13.47 -4.57
N PHE A 105 6.99 12.17 -4.79
CA PHE A 105 6.89 11.18 -3.73
C PHE A 105 7.87 11.47 -2.60
N GLN A 106 7.33 11.61 -1.40
CA GLN A 106 8.08 11.72 -0.16
C GLN A 106 7.67 10.57 0.77
N CYS A 107 8.66 9.84 1.28
CA CYS A 107 8.40 8.78 2.25
C CYS A 107 8.26 9.37 3.65
N GLU A 108 7.03 9.43 4.17
CA GLU A 108 6.73 9.97 5.51
C GLU A 108 7.56 9.34 6.63
N TRP A 109 7.83 8.03 6.56
CA TRP A 109 8.67 7.35 7.55
C TRP A 109 10.13 7.80 7.48
N THR A 110 10.66 7.99 6.27
CA THR A 110 12.03 8.50 6.09
C THR A 110 12.12 9.92 6.63
N THR A 111 11.10 10.74 6.37
CA THR A 111 10.98 12.10 6.92
C THR A 111 10.94 12.08 8.45
N ALA A 112 10.07 11.26 9.03
CA ALA A 112 9.92 11.14 10.49
C ALA A 112 11.20 10.66 11.18
N LEU A 113 11.92 9.70 10.58
CA LEU A 113 13.19 9.20 11.11
C LEU A 113 14.33 10.23 10.99
N SER A 114 14.23 11.18 10.05
CA SER A 114 15.23 12.23 9.85
C SER A 114 15.00 13.46 10.74
N ASP A 115 13.80 13.58 11.34
CA ASP A 115 13.43 14.69 12.22
C ASP A 115 13.51 14.28 13.70
N GLN A 116 14.53 14.79 14.39
CA GLN A 116 14.75 14.54 15.82
C GLN A 116 13.57 14.98 16.69
N GLN A 117 12.81 16.00 16.27
CA GLN A 117 11.63 16.49 16.98
C GLN A 117 10.41 15.57 16.75
N GLN A 118 10.31 14.88 15.62
CA GLN A 118 9.29 13.84 15.44
C GLN A 118 9.65 12.60 16.23
N LEU A 119 10.93 12.21 16.27
CA LEU A 119 11.41 11.07 17.04
C LEU A 119 11.07 11.18 18.53
N SER A 120 11.13 12.37 19.11
CA SER A 120 10.76 12.57 20.53
C SER A 120 9.28 12.29 20.81
N ARG A 121 8.41 12.32 19.79
CA ARG A 121 6.98 11.94 19.93
C ARG A 121 6.78 10.44 20.09
N PHE A 122 7.78 9.63 19.74
CA PHE A 122 7.75 8.17 19.88
C PHE A 122 8.42 7.69 21.18
N ALA A 123 8.74 8.60 22.12
CA ALA A 123 9.21 8.24 23.45
C ALA A 123 8.10 7.60 24.30
N HIS A 124 8.48 6.70 25.20
CA HIS A 124 7.55 5.98 26.07
C HIS A 124 6.78 6.93 27.00
N PHE A 125 7.46 7.97 27.51
CA PHE A 125 6.87 9.04 28.29
C PHE A 125 7.32 10.40 27.76
N ILE A 126 6.43 11.39 27.80
CA ILE A 126 6.71 12.77 27.35
C ILE A 126 7.56 13.52 28.38
N ASN A 127 7.47 13.12 29.66
CA ASN A 127 7.98 13.85 30.81
C ASN A 127 9.06 13.11 31.61
N SER A 128 9.49 11.92 31.17
CA SER A 128 10.44 11.09 31.90
C SER A 128 11.23 10.19 30.96
N ASP A 129 12.52 10.05 31.24
CA ASP A 129 13.39 9.06 30.58
C ASP A 129 13.34 7.69 31.27
N ALA A 130 12.50 7.53 32.31
CA ALA A 130 12.33 6.26 33.01
C ALA A 130 11.73 5.21 32.06
N GLN A 131 12.18 3.97 32.19
CA GLN A 131 11.52 2.84 31.55
C GLN A 131 10.23 2.50 32.30
N ASP A 132 9.24 1.96 31.61
CA ASP A 132 8.05 1.44 32.26
C ASP A 132 8.34 0.06 32.83
N ASP A 133 8.42 -0.01 34.16
CA ASP A 133 8.65 -1.24 34.91
C ASP A 133 7.57 -2.32 34.64
N ASN A 134 6.41 -1.94 34.08
CA ASN A 134 5.36 -2.88 33.68
C ASN A 134 5.65 -3.58 32.34
N VAL A 135 6.57 -3.07 31.52
CA VAL A 135 6.90 -3.61 30.20
C VAL A 135 8.21 -4.43 30.28
N ILE A 136 8.07 -5.68 30.72
CA ILE A 136 9.17 -6.65 30.76
C ILE A 136 9.16 -7.45 29.46
N PHE A 137 10.30 -7.60 28.79
CA PHE A 137 10.42 -8.41 27.57
C PHE A 137 11.03 -9.78 27.87
N THR A 138 10.46 -10.84 27.29
CA THR A 138 10.97 -12.22 27.35
C THR A 138 11.21 -12.77 25.93
N PRO A 139 12.21 -13.63 25.71
CA PRO A 139 12.44 -14.23 24.40
C PRO A 139 11.44 -15.35 24.11
N GLU A 140 10.82 -15.31 22.93
CA GLU A 140 10.03 -16.42 22.38
C GLU A 140 10.46 -16.70 20.94
N ARG A 141 10.88 -17.94 20.67
CA ARG A 141 11.33 -18.36 19.32
C ARG A 141 12.38 -17.44 18.70
N GLY A 142 13.27 -16.89 19.52
CA GLY A 142 14.35 -15.99 19.10
C GLY A 142 13.95 -14.53 18.88
N GLN A 143 12.68 -14.16 19.15
CA GLN A 143 12.20 -12.78 19.09
C GLN A 143 11.84 -12.26 20.48
N LYS A 144 11.99 -10.95 20.70
CA LYS A 144 11.57 -10.30 21.95
C LYS A 144 10.05 -10.09 21.92
N ARG A 145 9.35 -10.50 22.99
CA ARG A 145 7.93 -10.15 23.20
C ARG A 145 7.69 -9.64 24.61
N PRO A 146 6.62 -8.86 24.87
CA PRO A 146 6.19 -8.56 26.23
C PRO A 146 5.92 -9.86 27.02
N ALA A 147 6.34 -9.88 28.28
CA ALA A 147 6.09 -10.97 29.21
C ALA A 147 4.60 -11.04 29.57
N PHE A 148 4.07 -12.26 29.63
CA PHE A 148 2.74 -12.51 30.19
C PHE A 148 2.75 -12.23 31.70
N PHE A 149 1.55 -12.10 32.29
CA PHE A 149 1.40 -11.71 33.69
C PHE A 149 2.12 -12.66 34.65
N ASP A 150 2.08 -13.96 34.39
CA ASP A 150 2.71 -15.04 35.13
C ASP A 150 4.24 -15.11 34.95
N GLU A 151 4.77 -14.51 33.88
CA GLU A 151 6.20 -14.45 33.59
C GLU A 151 6.88 -13.21 34.20
N LYS A 152 6.10 -12.24 34.68
CA LYS A 152 6.62 -11.09 35.41
C LYS A 152 7.05 -11.54 36.80
N ALA A 153 8.35 -11.46 37.11
CA ALA A 153 8.84 -11.78 38.44
C ALA A 153 8.15 -10.90 39.51
N PRO A 154 7.83 -11.44 40.71
CA PRO A 154 7.29 -10.62 41.79
C PRO A 154 8.34 -9.59 42.22
N VAL A 155 8.03 -8.31 42.02
CA VAL A 155 8.87 -7.20 42.50
C VAL A 155 8.57 -7.00 43.98
N TYR A 156 9.55 -7.31 44.85
CA TYR A 156 9.48 -6.94 46.26
C TYR A 156 10.26 -5.64 46.49
N GLN A 157 9.57 -4.55 46.83
CA GLN A 157 10.22 -3.35 47.34
C GLN A 157 10.61 -3.59 48.80
N ILE A 158 11.90 -3.81 49.06
CA ILE A 158 12.43 -3.87 50.41
C ILE A 158 12.95 -2.46 50.74
N SER A 159 12.33 -1.81 51.74
CA SER A 159 12.88 -0.58 52.32
C SER A 159 14.08 -0.92 53.20
N LEU A 160 15.26 -0.40 52.87
CA LEU A 160 16.48 -0.62 53.65
C LEU A 160 16.44 0.04 55.04
N GLU A 161 15.44 0.89 55.31
CA GLU A 161 15.27 1.57 56.61
C GLU A 161 14.68 0.66 57.70
N GLU A 162 14.03 -0.45 57.32
CA GLU A 162 13.42 -1.41 58.26
C GLU A 162 14.37 -2.54 58.69
N MET A 163 15.64 -2.50 58.25
CA MET A 163 16.67 -3.52 58.59
C MET A 163 17.66 -3.08 59.69
N LYS A 164 17.34 -2.07 60.49
CA LYS A 164 18.09 -1.68 61.71
C LYS A 164 17.37 -2.10 62.97
#